data_AF-A0A1Q7I1G9-F1
#
_entry.id   AF-A0A1Q7I1G9-F1
#
_cell.length_a   1.000
_cell.length_b   1.000
_cell.length_c   1.000
_cell.angle_alpha   90.00
_cell.angle_beta   90.00
_cell.angle_gamma   90.00
#
_symmetry.space_group_name_H-M   'P 1'
#
loop_
_entity.id
_entity.type
_entity.pdbx_description
1 polymer ?
#
loop_
_entity_poly.entity_id
_entity_poly.type
_entity_poly.pdbx_seq_one_letter_code
_entity_poly.pdbx_strand_id
1 'polypeptide(L)'
;MPQFLNHYSYAVAGALALIAVGWWAATRRTVRALALLLGAAVLVVSADLIFRPGESSLTTVADFDRALSGGKPAVVEFYSNY
;
A
#
# COMPACT_ATOMS: atom_id res chain seq x y z
N MET A 1 17.47 6.80 -2.68
CA MET A 1 16.82 6.32 -3.93
C MET A 1 16.35 4.86 -3.88
N PRO A 2 17.16 3.85 -3.48
CA PRO A 2 16.70 2.45 -3.43
C PRO A 2 15.61 2.19 -2.37
N GLN A 3 15.61 2.94 -1.26
CA GLN A 3 14.57 2.81 -0.21
C GLN A 3 13.18 3.25 -0.69
N PHE A 4 13.07 4.28 -1.55
CA PHE A 4 11.79 4.69 -2.12
C PHE A 4 11.17 3.59 -3.00
N LEU A 5 11.99 2.95 -3.86
CA LEU A 5 11.54 1.84 -4.70
C LEU A 5 11.11 0.62 -3.87
N ASN A 6 11.82 0.34 -2.77
CA ASN A 6 11.44 -0.77 -1.88
C ASN A 6 10.14 -0.44 -1.12
N HIS A 7 10.02 0.78 -0.62
CA HIS A 7 8.85 1.24 0.14
C HIS A 7 7.58 1.28 -0.71
N TYR A 8 7.67 1.69 -1.97
CA TYR A 8 6.51 1.75 -2.89
C TYR A 8 6.39 0.54 -3.82
N SER A 9 7.19 -0.51 -3.61
CA SER A 9 7.19 -1.73 -4.44
C SER A 9 5.80 -2.39 -4.51
N TYR A 10 5.06 -2.35 -3.39
CA TYR A 10 3.69 -2.86 -3.32
C TYR A 10 2.70 -2.07 -4.19
N ALA A 11 2.85 -0.74 -4.25
CA ALA A 11 2.00 0.13 -5.06
C ALA A 11 2.29 -0.06 -6.55
N VAL A 12 3.57 -0.22 -6.91
CA VAL A 12 3.99 -0.53 -8.29
C VAL A 12 3.46 -1.90 -8.73
N ALA A 13 3.57 -2.92 -7.87
CA ALA A 13 3.03 -4.25 -8.15
C ALA A 13 1.50 -4.23 -8.31
N GLY A 14 0.79 -3.48 -7.44
CA GLY A 14 -0.65 -3.30 -7.55
C GLY A 14 -1.08 -2.60 -8.84
N ALA A 15 -0.37 -1.55 -9.25
CA ALA A 15 -0.63 -0.85 -10.51
C ALA A 15 -0.45 -1.78 -11.72
N LEU A 16 0.64 -2.57 -11.75
CA LEU A 16 0.87 -3.55 -12.83
C LEU A 16 -0.22 -4.63 -12.87
N ALA A 17 -0.68 -5.11 -11.71
CA ALA A 17 -1.77 -6.08 -11.64
C ALA A 17 -3.08 -5.50 -12.21
N LEU A 18 -3.41 -4.25 -11.89
CA LEU A 18 -4.61 -3.58 -12.42
C LEU A 18 -4.53 -3.36 -13.92
N ILE A 19 -3.35 -2.98 -14.45
CA ILE A 19 -3.14 -2.82 -15.90
C ILE A 19 -3.31 -4.17 -16.61
N ALA A 20 -2.73 -5.25 -16.08
CA ALA A 20 -2.82 -6.58 -16.68
C ALA A 20 -4.28 -7.10 -16.69
N VAL A 21 -4.98 -6.99 -15.57
CA VAL A 21 -6.39 -7.40 -15.45
C VAL A 21 -7.28 -6.51 -16.31
N GLY A 22 -7.02 -5.20 -16.34
CA GLY A 22 -7.73 -4.23 -17.16
C GLY A 22 -7.59 -4.49 -18.66
N TRP A 23 -6.38 -4.78 -19.11
CA TRP A 23 -6.09 -5.13 -20.50
C TRP A 23 -6.78 -6.44 -20.92
N TRP A 24 -6.71 -7.45 -20.06
CA TRP A 24 -7.40 -8.73 -20.27
C TRP A 24 -8.93 -8.58 -20.28
N ALA A 25 -9.47 -7.72 -19.42
CA ALA A 25 -10.90 -7.44 -19.35
C ALA A 25 -11.40 -6.67 -20.59
N ALA A 26 -10.64 -5.67 -21.04
CA ALA A 26 -10.96 -4.86 -22.22
C ALA A 26 -10.96 -5.70 -23.51
N THR A 27 -10.08 -6.69 -23.62
CA THR A 27 -10.04 -7.62 -24.75
C THR A 27 -11.17 -8.64 -24.74
N ARG A 28 -11.64 -9.07 -23.56
CA ARG A 28 -12.72 -10.07 -23.44
C ARG A 28 -14.13 -9.47 -23.53
N ARG A 29 -14.33 -8.18 -23.24
CA ARG A 29 -15.65 -7.48 -23.22
C ARG A 29 -16.78 -8.27 -22.52
N THR A 30 -16.49 -8.98 -21.44
CA THR A 30 -17.50 -9.75 -20.68
C THR A 30 -17.73 -9.16 -19.29
N VAL A 31 -18.95 -9.34 -18.76
CA VAL A 31 -19.31 -8.92 -17.39
C VAL A 31 -18.42 -9.59 -16.34
N ARG A 32 -17.99 -10.84 -16.58
CA ARG A 32 -17.03 -11.56 -15.71
C ARG A 32 -15.68 -10.86 -15.65
N ALA A 33 -15.22 -10.31 -16.77
CA ALA A 33 -13.96 -9.56 -16.85
C ALA A 33 -14.03 -8.26 -16.05
N LEU A 34 -15.17 -7.55 -16.13
CA LEU A 34 -15.42 -6.36 -15.32
C LEU A 34 -15.44 -6.68 -13.82
N ALA A 35 -16.10 -7.77 -13.42
CA ALA A 35 -16.13 -8.21 -12.03
C ALA A 35 -14.74 -8.55 -11.48
N LEU A 36 -13.88 -9.20 -12.29
CA LEU A 36 -12.50 -9.51 -11.91
C LEU A 36 -11.64 -8.25 -11.76
N LEU A 37 -11.81 -7.26 -12.64
CA LEU A 37 -11.12 -5.97 -12.56
C LEU A 37 -11.51 -5.22 -11.28
N LEU A 38 -12.82 -5.13 -11.00
CA LEU A 38 -13.31 -4.52 -9.76
C LEU A 38 -12.81 -5.26 -8.52
N GLY A 39 -12.81 -6.60 -8.53
CA GLY A 39 -12.27 -7.39 -7.43
C GLY A 39 -10.77 -7.14 -7.19
N ALA A 40 -9.98 -7.06 -8.26
CA ALA A 40 -8.56 -6.72 -8.17
C ALA A 40 -8.35 -5.30 -7.62
N ALA A 41 -9.14 -4.32 -8.06
CA ALA A 41 -9.07 -2.94 -7.56
C ALA A 41 -9.38 -2.87 -6.07
N VAL A 42 -10.44 -3.56 -5.61
CA VAL A 42 -10.80 -3.62 -4.20
C VAL A 42 -9.67 -4.25 -3.38
N LEU A 43 -9.06 -5.35 -3.86
CA LEU A 43 -7.94 -5.99 -3.17
C LEU A 43 -6.74 -5.06 -3.02
N VAL A 44 -6.36 -4.36 -4.09
CA VAL A 44 -5.22 -3.42 -4.07
C VAL A 44 -5.49 -2.26 -3.11
N VAL A 45 -6.68 -1.65 -3.16
CA VAL A 45 -7.05 -0.56 -2.25
C VAL A 45 -7.12 -1.03 -0.81
N SER A 46 -7.66 -2.22 -0.57
CA SER A 46 -7.76 -2.80 0.78
C SER A 46 -6.38 -3.09 1.36
N ALA A 47 -5.47 -3.63 0.54
CA ALA A 47 -4.08 -3.84 0.93
C ALA A 47 -3.38 -2.51 1.25
N ASP A 48 -3.56 -1.47 0.43
CA ASP A 48 -3.00 -0.14 0.72
C ASP A 48 -3.55 0.43 2.04
N LEU A 49 -4.86 0.34 2.31
CA LEU A 49 -5.43 0.84 3.57
C LEU A 49 -4.92 0.09 4.81
N ILE A 50 -4.72 -1.23 4.70
CA ILE A 50 -4.21 -2.06 5.80
C ILE A 50 -2.73 -1.76 6.04
N PHE A 51 -1.92 -1.78 4.98
CA PHE A 51 -0.47 -1.64 5.04
C PHE A 51 0.01 -0.20 4.87
N ARG A 52 -0.90 0.78 4.86
CA ARG A 52 -0.55 2.19 4.72
C ARG A 52 0.51 2.56 5.76
N PRO A 53 1.69 3.04 5.33
CA PRO A 53 2.69 3.56 6.26
C PRO A 53 2.04 4.68 7.10
N GLY A 54 2.19 4.62 8.42
CA GLY A 54 1.86 5.72 9.32
C GLY A 54 2.77 6.94 9.07
N GLU A 55 2.54 8.05 9.77
CA GLU A 55 3.42 9.23 9.67
C GLU A 55 4.89 8.83 9.85
N SER A 56 5.72 9.20 8.87
CA SER A 56 7.13 8.81 8.81
C SER A 56 8.03 9.54 9.82
N SER A 57 7.48 10.53 10.53
CA SER A 57 8.19 11.33 11.52
C SER A 57 7.25 11.61 12.70
N LEU A 58 7.48 10.92 13.80
CA LEU A 58 6.75 11.14 15.06
C LEU A 58 7.60 12.07 15.93
N THR A 59 7.08 13.26 16.22
CA THR A 59 7.82 14.29 16.97
C THR A 59 7.45 14.33 18.45
N THR A 60 6.41 13.60 18.86
CA THR A 60 5.96 13.53 20.25
C THR A 60 5.81 12.09 20.73
N VAL A 61 5.98 11.89 22.04
CA VAL A 61 5.77 10.58 22.70
C VAL A 61 4.33 10.09 22.52
N ALA A 62 3.36 11.02 22.52
CA ALA A 62 1.95 10.68 22.32
C ALA A 62 1.66 10.12 20.91
N ASP A 63 2.36 10.63 19.89
CA ASP A 63 2.21 10.12 18.51
C ASP A 63 2.87 8.75 18.35
N PHE A 64 3.96 8.51 19.09
CA PHE A 64 4.60 7.19 19.17
C PHE A 64 3.70 6.13 19.81
N ASP A 65 3.09 6.41 20.95
CA ASP A 65 2.16 5.49 21.60
C ASP A 65 0.92 5.22 20.73
N ARG A 66 0.44 6.23 20.01
CA ARG A 66 -0.68 6.08 19.07
C ARG A 66 -0.30 5.24 17.84
N ALA A 67 0.94 5.36 17.36
CA ALA A 67 1.45 4.54 16.26
C ALA A 67 1.63 3.06 16.65
N LEU A 68 2.13 2.80 17.87
CA LEU A 68 2.35 1.43 18.38
C LEU A 68 1.06 0.71 18.77
N SER A 69 0.06 1.43 19.29
CA SER A 69 -1.22 0.86 19.70
C SER A 69 -2.08 0.35 18.52
N GLY A 70 -1.73 0.70 17.28
CA GLY A 70 -2.42 0.24 16.08
C GLY A 70 -2.19 -1.23 15.72
N GLY A 71 -1.27 -1.93 16.40
CA GLY A 71 -0.98 -3.36 16.17
C GLY A 71 -0.36 -3.66 14.80
N LYS A 72 0.06 -2.62 14.06
CA LYS A 72 0.70 -2.76 12.76
C LYS A 72 2.22 -2.93 12.94
N PRO A 73 2.88 -3.80 12.15
CA PRO A 73 4.34 -3.89 12.17
C PRO A 73 4.95 -2.54 11.81
N ALA A 74 5.73 -1.96 12.71
CA ALA A 74 6.39 -0.67 12.52
C ALA A 74 7.91 -0.83 12.70
N VAL A 75 8.69 -0.19 11.82
CA VAL A 75 10.14 -0.04 11.97
C VAL A 75 10.40 1.32 12.62
N VAL A 76 11.04 1.32 13.79
CA VAL A 76 11.35 2.54 14.53
C VAL A 76 12.84 2.85 14.34
N GLU A 77 13.15 4.04 13.84
CA GLU A 77 14.51 4.53 13.66
C GLU A 77 14.70 5.80 14.49
N PHE A 78 15.65 5.77 15.44
CA PHE A 78 15.93 6.89 16.33
C PHE A 78 17.04 7.77 15.74
N TYR A 79 16.72 9.04 15.49
CA TYR A 79 17.70 10.04 15.06
C TYR A 79 18.07 10.95 16.23
N SER A 80 19.38 11.10 16.47
CA SER A 80 19.94 12.03 17.46
C SER A 80 20.82 13.05 16.73
N ASN A 81 20.51 14.33 16.86
CA ASN A 81 21.30 15.44 16.29
C ASN A 81 22.36 15.98 17.27
N TYR A 82 22.82 15.14 18.20
CA TYR A 82 23.88 15.48 19.17
C TYR A 82 25.27 15.13 18.63
#